data_AF-I5BQV0-F1
#
_entry.id   AF-I5BQV0-F1
#
_cell.length_a   1.000
_cell.length_b   1.000
_cell.length_c   1.000
_cell.angle_alpha   90.00
_cell.angle_beta   90.00
_cell.angle_gamma   90.00
#
_symmetry.space_group_name_H-M   'P 1'
#
loop_
_entity.id
_entity.type
_entity.pdbx_description
1 polymer ?
#
loop_
_entity_poly.entity_id
_entity_poly.type
_entity_poly.pdbx_seq_one_letter_code
_entity_poly.pdbx_strand_id
1 'polypeptide(L)'
;MLRRLRLDELPQLINIWRGEMSLVGPRPVAEYVAQASEAEEPKFIHRTMVLPGITGWAQVNSGYAGTTQEEINKLSYDLYYIKHLSFDLDMLIILSTISTVLFGRGAR
;
A
#
# COMPACT_ATOMS: atom_id res chain seq x y z
N MET A 1 1.34 11.35 -22.87
CA MET A 1 1.48 9.92 -23.19
C MET A 1 2.73 9.34 -22.49
N LEU A 2 2.90 9.61 -21.18
CA LEU A 2 3.92 9.02 -20.30
C LEU A 2 3.30 8.01 -19.30
N ARG A 3 1.99 7.80 -19.38
CA ARG A 3 1.18 7.03 -18.42
C ARG A 3 1.13 5.52 -18.70
N ARG A 4 1.83 5.05 -19.74
CA ARG A 4 1.75 3.64 -20.21
C ARG A 4 2.95 2.78 -19.80
N LEU A 5 4.03 3.38 -19.31
CA LEU A 5 5.12 2.68 -18.66
C LEU A 5 5.19 3.30 -17.27
N ARG A 6 4.94 2.53 -16.21
CA ARG A 6 5.08 2.95 -14.79
C ARG A 6 6.55 3.21 -14.43
N LEU A 7 7.26 4.02 -15.23
CA LEU A 7 8.63 4.45 -14.98
C LEU A 7 8.72 5.29 -13.70
N ASP A 8 7.59 5.83 -13.25
CA ASP A 8 7.40 6.50 -11.97
C ASP A 8 7.73 5.61 -10.74
N GLU A 9 7.85 4.29 -10.93
CA GLU A 9 8.16 3.33 -9.86
C GLU A 9 9.62 2.87 -9.83
N LEU A 10 10.44 3.26 -10.82
CA LEU A 10 11.89 3.01 -10.78
C LEU A 10 12.57 3.60 -9.52
N PRO A 11 12.23 4.82 -9.05
CA PRO A 11 12.75 5.33 -7.79
C PRO A 11 12.38 4.47 -6.58
N GLN A 12 11.18 3.87 -6.58
CA GLN A 12 10.73 3.01 -5.48
C GLN A 12 11.52 1.70 -5.42
N LEU A 13 11.94 1.15 -6.57
CA LEU A 13 12.82 -0.01 -6.61
C LEU A 13 14.20 0.30 -6.03
N ILE A 14 14.73 1.50 -6.24
CA ILE A 14 15.98 1.95 -5.61
C ILE A 14 15.80 2.04 -4.09
N ASN A 15 14.65 2.55 -3.62
CA ASN A 15 14.35 2.63 -2.19
C ASN A 15 14.24 1.25 -1.54
N ILE A 16 13.72 0.24 -2.25
CA ILE A 16 13.76 -1.15 -1.78
C ILE A 16 15.20 -1.63 -1.62
N TRP A 17 16.04 -1.36 -2.63
CA TRP A 17 17.44 -1.76 -2.57
C TRP A 17 18.21 -1.05 -1.44
N ARG A 18 17.84 0.19 -1.10
CA ARG A 18 18.37 0.95 0.04
C ARG A 18 17.79 0.54 1.40
N GLY A 19 16.78 -0.33 1.43
CA GLY A 19 16.10 -0.74 2.67
C GLY A 19 15.12 0.28 3.23
N GLU A 20 14.75 1.30 2.45
CA GLU A 20 13.78 2.33 2.84
C GLU A 20 12.32 1.91 2.52
N MET A 21 12.15 0.93 1.64
CA MET A 21 10.85 0.38 1.24
C MET A 21 10.90 -1.15 1.18
N SER A 22 9.71 -1.77 1.21
CA SER A 22 9.50 -3.19 0.94
C SER A 22 8.72 -3.36 -0.38
N LEU A 23 8.76 -4.57 -0.94
CA LEU A 23 7.87 -4.93 -2.04
C LEU A 23 6.40 -4.96 -1.55
N VAL A 24 6.18 -5.53 -0.36
CA VAL A 24 4.86 -5.67 0.27
C VAL A 24 4.83 -4.89 1.59
N GLY A 25 3.80 -4.05 1.74
CA GLY A 25 3.59 -3.23 2.93
C GLY A 25 2.47 -2.18 2.73
N PRO A 26 2.09 -1.46 3.79
CA PRO A 26 1.19 -0.32 3.69
C PRO A 26 1.73 0.70 2.68
N ARG A 27 0.87 1.18 1.78
CA ARG A 27 1.28 2.15 0.77
C ARG A 27 1.63 3.48 1.43
N PRO A 28 2.72 4.17 1.05
CA PRO A 28 3.01 5.50 1.55
C PRO A 28 1.87 6.45 1.18
N VAL A 29 1.48 7.28 2.15
CA VAL A 29 0.44 8.30 2.02
C VAL A 29 1.12 9.66 2.17
N ALA A 30 0.60 10.69 1.49
CA ALA A 30 1.13 12.04 1.61
C ALA A 30 1.05 12.51 3.07
N GLU A 31 2.08 13.20 3.55
CA GLU A 31 2.23 13.57 4.96
C GLU A 31 1.01 14.34 5.51
N TYR A 32 0.45 15.27 4.73
CA TYR A 32 -0.75 16.01 5.14
C TYR A 32 -1.99 15.11 5.30
N VAL A 33 -2.13 14.06 4.49
CA VAL A 33 -3.22 13.08 4.61
C VAL A 33 -2.98 12.18 5.81
N ALA A 34 -1.74 11.78 6.05
CA ALA A 34 -1.39 10.97 7.20
C ALA A 34 -1.68 11.70 8.52
N GLN A 35 -1.28 12.98 8.62
CA GLN A 35 -1.56 13.81 9.79
C GLN A 35 -3.06 14.03 10.00
N ALA A 36 -3.82 14.30 8.93
CA ALA A 36 -5.28 14.43 9.03
C ALA A 36 -5.95 13.11 9.47
N SER A 37 -5.51 11.97 8.91
CA SER A 37 -6.05 10.65 9.25
C SER A 37 -5.70 10.25 10.68
N GLU A 38 -4.52 10.59 11.17
CA GLU A 38 -4.08 10.33 12.55
C GLU A 38 -4.83 11.21 13.57
N ALA A 39 -5.15 12.45 13.20
CA ALA A 39 -5.98 13.32 14.03
C ALA A 39 -7.41 12.79 14.20
N GLU A 40 -7.96 12.11 13.18
CA GLU A 40 -9.29 11.48 13.23
C GLU A 40 -9.27 10.08 13.86
N GLU A 41 -8.28 9.25 13.55
CA GLU A 41 -8.08 7.91 14.09
C GLU A 41 -6.63 7.75 14.59
N PRO A 42 -6.37 7.90 15.91
CA PRO A 42 -5.01 7.84 16.47
C PRO A 42 -4.27 6.53 16.18
N LYS A 43 -4.97 5.43 15.90
CA LYS A 43 -4.32 4.17 15.51
C LYS A 43 -3.71 4.21 14.11
N PHE A 44 -3.96 5.26 13.32
CA PHE A 44 -3.43 5.39 11.97
C PHE A 44 -1.90 5.34 11.95
N ILE A 45 -1.24 5.86 12.99
CA ILE A 45 0.23 5.82 13.12
C ILE A 45 0.80 4.40 13.09
N HIS A 46 0.04 3.40 13.56
CA HIS A 46 0.51 2.01 13.63
C HIS A 46 0.83 1.40 12.27
N ARG A 47 0.31 1.94 11.17
CA ARG A 47 0.69 1.49 9.82
C ARG A 47 2.18 1.71 9.50
N THR A 48 2.85 2.60 10.23
CA THR A 48 4.28 2.90 10.09
C THR A 48 5.20 1.93 10.84
N MET A 49 4.65 0.93 11.54
CA MET A 49 5.46 -0.07 12.26
C MET A 49 6.23 -1.01 11.34
N VAL A 50 5.91 -1.03 10.05
CA VAL A 50 6.61 -1.79 9.01
C VAL A 50 7.02 -0.86 7.88
N LEU A 51 7.98 -1.31 7.06
CA LEU A 51 8.41 -0.55 5.89
C LEU A 51 7.24 -0.35 4.91
N PRO A 52 7.15 0.85 4.28
CA PRO A 52 6.15 1.10 3.26
C PRO A 52 6.35 0.20 2.04
N GLY A 53 5.24 -0.21 1.42
CA GLY A 53 5.21 -1.15 0.29
C GLY A 53 4.90 -0.51 -1.06
N ILE A 54 5.38 -1.13 -2.14
CA ILE A 54 4.90 -0.84 -3.51
C ILE A 54 3.46 -1.38 -3.67
N THR A 55 3.21 -2.56 -3.12
CA THR A 55 1.90 -3.19 -3.03
C THR A 55 1.56 -3.56 -1.60
N GLY A 56 0.28 -3.79 -1.29
CA GLY A 56 -0.16 -4.11 0.07
C GLY A 56 -1.56 -4.69 0.11
N TRP A 57 -1.91 -5.28 1.26
CA TRP A 57 -3.20 -5.91 1.48
C TRP A 57 -4.37 -4.95 1.24
N ALA A 58 -4.26 -3.71 1.69
CA ALA A 58 -5.26 -2.67 1.45
C ALA A 58 -5.47 -2.36 -0.05
N GLN A 59 -4.39 -2.36 -0.86
CA GLN A 59 -4.49 -2.06 -2.29
C GLN A 59 -5.20 -3.19 -3.06
N VAL A 60 -4.93 -4.45 -2.68
CA VAL A 60 -5.55 -5.62 -3.32
C VAL A 60 -7.04 -5.71 -2.99
N ASN A 61 -7.45 -5.37 -1.76
CA ASN A 61 -8.83 -5.55 -1.31
C ASN A 61 -9.72 -4.32 -1.55
N SER A 62 -9.18 -3.11 -1.48
CA SER A 62 -9.97 -1.87 -1.44
C SER A 62 -9.70 -0.93 -2.62
N GLY A 63 -8.86 -1.30 -3.58
CA GLY A 63 -8.54 -0.46 -4.74
C GLY A 63 -7.78 0.82 -4.38
N TYR A 64 -7.95 1.90 -5.17
CA TYR A 64 -7.34 3.21 -4.93
C TYR A 64 -8.22 4.06 -4.00
N ALA A 65 -7.59 4.79 -3.07
CA ALA A 65 -8.25 5.74 -2.18
C ALA A 65 -7.73 7.12 -2.52
N GLY A 66 -8.61 8.12 -2.47
CA GLY A 66 -8.28 9.51 -2.70
C GLY A 66 -8.69 10.45 -1.56
N THR A 67 -9.40 9.94 -0.55
CA THR A 67 -9.93 10.74 0.57
C THR A 67 -9.45 10.24 1.93
N THR A 68 -9.41 11.13 2.94
CA THR A 68 -9.07 10.79 4.34
C THR A 68 -9.93 9.65 4.88
N GLN A 69 -11.24 9.68 4.62
CA GLN A 69 -12.15 8.64 5.08
C GLN A 69 -11.86 7.28 4.45
N GLU A 70 -11.48 7.24 3.17
CA GLU A 70 -11.09 6.00 2.49
C GLU A 70 -9.75 5.47 3.02
N GLU A 71 -8.80 6.33 3.37
CA GLU A 71 -7.55 5.94 4.03
C GLU A 71 -7.80 5.35 5.43
N ILE A 72 -8.69 5.95 6.22
CA ILE A 72 -9.11 5.40 7.52
C ILE A 72 -9.82 4.05 7.33
N ASN A 73 -10.68 3.88 6.32
CA ASN A 73 -11.30 2.60 6.03
C ASN A 73 -10.26 1.53 5.67
N LYS A 74 -9.20 1.92 4.96
CA LYS A 74 -8.07 1.04 4.59
C LYS A 74 -7.16 0.68 5.75
N LEU A 75 -7.13 1.48 6.82
CA LEU A 75 -6.32 1.22 8.00
C LEU A 75 -6.55 -0.20 8.55
N SER A 76 -7.79 -0.68 8.54
CA SER A 76 -8.12 -2.04 8.98
C SER A 76 -7.35 -3.14 8.23
N TYR A 77 -7.14 -2.97 6.92
CA TYR A 77 -6.36 -3.88 6.08
C TYR A 77 -4.86 -3.74 6.35
N ASP A 78 -4.36 -2.51 6.53
CA ASP A 78 -2.96 -2.28 6.88
C ASP A 78 -2.62 -2.92 8.24
N LEU A 79 -3.48 -2.75 9.24
CA LEU A 79 -3.32 -3.36 10.56
C LEU A 79 -3.46 -4.89 10.51
N TYR A 80 -4.35 -5.42 9.66
CA TYR A 80 -4.46 -6.86 9.44
C TYR A 80 -3.15 -7.43 8.89
N TYR A 81 -2.56 -6.78 7.88
CA TYR A 81 -1.28 -7.17 7.30
C TYR A 81 -0.18 -7.17 8.35
N ILE A 82 -0.05 -6.09 9.13
CA ILE A 82 0.97 -5.96 10.18
C ILE A 82 0.81 -7.06 11.26
N LYS A 83 -0.43 -7.42 11.60
CA LYS A 83 -0.70 -8.48 12.57
C LYS A 83 -0.39 -9.88 12.05
N HIS A 84 -0.49 -10.11 10.74
CA HIS A 84 -0.35 -11.43 10.11
C HIS A 84 0.82 -11.51 9.12
N LEU A 85 1.87 -10.72 9.37
CA LEU A 85 3.10 -10.73 8.58
C LEU A 85 3.61 -12.16 8.40
N SER A 86 3.56 -12.64 7.17
CA SER A 86 3.93 -14.01 6.81
C SER A 86 4.28 -14.08 5.33
N PHE A 87 5.20 -14.99 5.00
CA PHE A 87 5.62 -15.22 3.62
C PHE A 87 4.44 -15.59 2.70
N ASP A 88 3.50 -16.40 3.21
CA ASP A 88 2.32 -16.82 2.46
C ASP A 88 1.39 -15.64 2.12
N LEU A 89 1.20 -14.71 3.06
CA LEU A 89 0.40 -13.51 2.83
C LEU A 89 1.07 -12.59 1.81
N ASP A 90 2.40 -12.42 1.88
CA ASP A 90 3.16 -11.64 0.90
C ASP A 90 3.01 -12.22 -0.50
N MET A 91 3.13 -13.54 -0.63
CA MET A 91 2.95 -14.23 -1.91
C MET A 91 1.54 -14.06 -2.46
N LEU A 92 0.53 -14.17 -1.61
CA LEU A 92 -0.86 -13.95 -2.00
C LEU A 92 -1.10 -12.51 -2.49
N ILE A 93 -0.53 -11.51 -1.81
CA ILE A 93 -0.60 -10.10 -2.24
C ILE A 93 0.08 -9.91 -3.59
N ILE A 94 1.29 -10.43 -3.77
CA ILE A 94 2.05 -10.30 -5.03
C ILE A 94 1.30 -10.93 -6.20
N LEU A 95 0.79 -12.15 -6.05
CA LEU A 95 0.01 -12.84 -7.08
C LEU A 95 -1.28 -12.09 -7.42
N SER A 96 -1.97 -11.56 -6.41
CA SER A 96 -3.20 -10.78 -6.60
C SER A 96 -2.92 -9.47 -7.34
N THR A 97 -1.80 -8.81 -7.04
CA THR A 97 -1.35 -7.60 -7.72
C THR A 97 -0.97 -7.88 -9.17
N ILE A 98 -0.23 -8.95 -9.45
CA ILE A 98 0.08 -9.37 -10.83
C ILE A 98 -1.22 -9.64 -11.61
N SER A 99 -2.15 -10.38 -11.02
CA SER A 99 -3.47 -10.66 -11.61
C SER A 99 -4.23 -9.36 -11.91
N THR A 100 -4.22 -8.40 -10.99
CA THR A 100 -4.88 -7.11 -11.16
C THR A 100 -4.28 -6.29 -12.31
N VAL A 101 -2.95 -6.27 -12.43
CA VAL A 101 -2.24 -5.58 -13.50
C VAL A 101 -2.46 -6.25 -14.86
N LEU A 102 -2.44 -7.58 -14.92
CA LEU A 102 -2.60 -8.34 -16.17
C LEU A 102 -4.05 -8.37 -16.67
N PHE A 103 -5.03 -8.50 -15.78
CA PHE A 103 -6.44 -8.67 -16.14
C PHE A 103 -7.28 -7.40 -15.95
N GLY A 104 -6.69 -6.30 -15.48
CA GLY A 104 -7.38 -5.02 -15.28
C GLY A 104 -8.48 -5.03 -14.22
N ARG A 105 -8.54 -6.04 -13.35
CA ARG A 105 -9.64 -6.27 -12.37
C ARG A 105 -9.61 -5.36 -11.13
N GLY A 106 -8.92 -4.22 -11.17
CA GLY A 106 -8.80 -3.29 -10.03
C GLY A 106 -9.12 -1.83 -10.37
N ALA A 107 -9.58 -1.55 -11.59
CA ALA A 107 -10.11 -0.24 -11.97
C ALA A 107 -11.65 -0.28 -11.85
N ARG A 108 -12.15 -0.11 -10.63
CA ARG A 108 -13.53 0.33 -10.39
C ARG A 108 -13.47 1.61 -9.58
#